data_AF-A0A962H0R3-F1
#
_entry.id   AF-A0A962H0R3-F1
#
_cell.length_a   1.000
_cell.length_b   1.000
_cell.length_c   1.000
_cell.angle_alpha   90.00
_cell.angle_beta   90.00
_cell.angle_gamma   90.00
#
_symmetry.space_group_name_H-M   'P 1'
#
loop_
_entity.id
_entity.type
_entity.pdbx_description
1 polymer ?
#
loop_
_entity_poly.entity_id
_entity_poly.type
_entity_poly.pdbx_seq_one_letter_code
_entity_poly.pdbx_strand_id
1 'polypeptide(L)'
;MKKPAHFHSESFRPRKRHGPTGTPAGRRVIKTARTMDAINAAARSGFRPLIKAVRAAPDVQGMVAVFQDPETGEIGLSTDVRFGGNGTKVLDYMAYYPYNFPNPFAAYLVPPDITVGEEVWLEDLIEDLVAVWGNQGYRPRMEAAAAVWNGSEFEISFDPERDADHWIG
;
A
#
# COMPACT_ATOMS: atom_id res chain seq x y z
N MET A 1 -37.81 27.53 -3.81
CA MET A 1 -36.54 27.05 -4.39
C MET A 1 -35.72 26.41 -3.27
N LYS A 2 -35.59 25.08 -3.26
CA LYS A 2 -34.68 24.38 -2.34
C LYS A 2 -33.25 24.52 -2.90
N LYS A 3 -32.30 24.92 -2.07
CA LYS A 3 -30.87 24.96 -2.43
C LYS A 3 -30.41 23.54 -2.80
N PRO A 4 -29.60 23.34 -3.86
CA PRO A 4 -29.02 22.03 -4.14
C PRO A 4 -28.06 21.67 -3.02
N ALA A 5 -28.18 20.43 -2.52
CA ALA A 5 -27.24 19.86 -1.58
C ALA A 5 -25.88 19.77 -2.27
N HIS A 6 -24.86 20.35 -1.64
CA HIS A 6 -23.50 20.35 -2.16
C HIS A 6 -23.04 18.90 -2.43
N PHE A 7 -22.76 18.58 -3.69
CA PHE A 7 -22.01 17.40 -4.08
C PHE A 7 -20.61 17.58 -3.49
N HIS A 8 -20.30 16.87 -2.40
CA HIS A 8 -18.93 16.78 -1.92
C HIS A 8 -18.18 15.84 -2.86
N SER A 9 -17.55 16.43 -3.87
CA SER A 9 -16.42 15.82 -4.56
C SER A 9 -15.28 15.71 -3.55
N GLU A 10 -15.33 14.69 -2.68
CA GLU A 10 -14.12 14.23 -2.03
C GLU A 10 -13.21 13.73 -3.16
N SER A 11 -12.25 14.57 -3.56
CA SER A 11 -11.08 14.14 -4.33
C SER A 11 -10.62 12.82 -3.73
N PHE A 12 -10.47 11.78 -4.56
CA PHE A 12 -9.93 10.49 -4.14
C PHE A 12 -8.56 10.70 -3.51
N ARG A 13 -8.56 10.96 -2.22
CA ARG A 13 -7.43 10.72 -1.35
C ARG A 13 -7.78 9.37 -0.76
N PRO A 14 -7.08 8.28 -1.13
CA PRO A 14 -7.19 7.07 -0.35
C PRO A 14 -6.97 7.51 1.10
N ARG A 15 -7.98 7.35 1.96
CA ARG A 15 -7.73 7.51 3.39
C ARG A 15 -6.56 6.56 3.64
N LYS A 16 -5.44 7.09 4.16
CA LYS A 16 -4.38 6.28 4.75
C LYS A 16 -5.02 5.54 5.93
N ARG A 17 -5.78 4.49 5.64
CA ARG A 17 -6.17 3.49 6.61
C ARG A 17 -4.91 2.66 6.71
N HIS A 18 -4.12 3.06 7.69
CA HIS A 18 -2.90 2.41 8.07
C HIS A 18 -3.26 0.91 8.22
N GLY A 19 -2.58 0.06 7.45
CA GLY A 19 -2.48 -1.36 7.82
C GLY A 19 -1.87 -1.48 9.23
N PRO A 20 -1.60 -2.68 9.73
CA PRO A 20 -0.94 -2.85 11.02
C PRO A 20 0.38 -2.07 11.00
N THR A 21 0.40 -0.91 11.65
CA THR A 21 1.59 -0.07 11.77
C THR A 21 2.41 -0.62 12.90
N GLY A 22 3.41 -1.42 12.55
CA GLY A 22 4.58 -1.53 13.41
C GLY A 22 5.26 -0.16 13.49
N THR A 23 5.88 0.12 14.64
CA THR A 23 6.82 1.24 14.75
C THR A 23 8.23 0.67 14.64
N PRO A 24 9.23 1.47 14.23
CA PRO A 24 10.61 1.01 14.17
C PRO A 24 11.12 0.41 15.50
N ALA A 25 10.54 0.81 16.64
CA ALA A 25 10.86 0.29 17.97
C ALA A 25 12.37 0.27 18.28
N GLY A 26 13.08 1.33 17.89
CA GLY A 26 14.53 1.47 18.07
C GLY A 26 15.40 0.78 17.01
N ARG A 27 14.80 0.06 16.05
CA ARG A 27 15.51 -0.53 14.91
C ARG A 27 16.00 0.56 13.96
N ARG A 28 17.14 0.28 13.31
CA ARG A 28 17.63 1.07 12.19
C ARG A 28 16.59 1.05 11.07
N VAL A 29 16.30 2.21 10.51
CA VAL A 29 15.35 2.34 9.39
C VAL A 29 16.08 2.20 8.07
N ILE A 30 15.62 1.28 7.23
CA ILE A 30 16.05 1.10 5.85
C ILE A 30 15.06 1.79 4.94
N LYS A 31 15.58 2.67 4.11
CA LYS A 31 14.80 3.44 3.14
C LYS A 31 14.61 2.68 1.84
N THR A 32 13.56 3.06 1.11
CA THR A 32 13.27 2.52 -0.23
C THR A 32 13.35 3.61 -1.28
N ALA A 33 14.07 3.34 -2.38
CA ALA A 33 14.12 4.19 -3.55
C ALA A 33 13.30 3.58 -4.68
N ARG A 34 12.30 4.33 -5.19
CA ARG A 34 11.37 3.86 -6.24
C ARG A 34 11.66 4.44 -7.63
N THR A 35 12.60 5.37 -7.75
CA THR A 35 13.02 5.94 -9.04
C THR A 35 14.48 5.63 -9.31
N MET A 36 14.81 5.48 -10.60
CA MET A 36 16.19 5.28 -11.04
C MET A 36 17.13 6.38 -10.49
N ASP A 37 16.69 7.63 -10.49
CA ASP A 37 17.49 8.75 -9.99
C ASP A 37 17.76 8.64 -8.49
N ALA A 38 16.76 8.27 -7.69
CA ALA A 38 16.92 8.06 -6.24
C ALA A 38 17.83 6.86 -5.94
N ILE A 39 17.69 5.77 -6.69
CA ILE A 39 18.55 4.58 -6.58
C ILE A 39 20.00 4.96 -6.87
N ASN A 40 20.25 5.65 -7.98
CA ASN A 40 21.59 6.06 -8.39
C ASN A 40 22.19 7.11 -7.43
N ALA A 41 21.37 8.02 -6.88
CA ALA A 41 21.82 8.98 -5.89
C ALA A 41 22.29 8.26 -4.61
N ALA A 42 21.52 7.30 -4.11
CA ALA A 42 21.90 6.51 -2.95
C ALA A 42 23.19 5.70 -3.18
N ALA A 43 23.33 5.08 -4.36
CA ALA A 43 24.55 4.37 -4.74
C ALA A 43 25.79 5.28 -4.70
N ARG A 44 25.69 6.50 -5.26
CA ARG A 44 26.77 7.50 -5.20
C ARG A 44 27.08 7.96 -3.78
N SER A 45 26.11 7.90 -2.87
CA SER A 45 26.28 8.20 -1.45
C SER A 45 26.82 7.01 -0.63
N GLY A 46 27.17 5.89 -1.25
CA GLY A 46 27.80 4.74 -0.60
C GLY A 46 26.83 3.67 -0.08
N PHE A 47 25.52 3.80 -0.33
CA PHE A 47 24.58 2.71 -0.08
C PHE A 47 24.71 1.65 -1.16
N ARG A 48 24.41 0.39 -0.82
CA ARG A 48 24.21 -0.69 -1.79
C ARG A 48 22.71 -0.80 -2.10
N PRO A 49 22.25 -0.47 -3.32
CA PRO A 49 20.85 -0.68 -3.68
C PRO A 49 20.57 -2.17 -3.84
N LEU A 50 19.68 -2.72 -3.01
CA LEU A 50 19.14 -4.06 -3.17
C LEU A 50 17.89 -3.99 -4.05
N ILE A 51 18.06 -4.24 -5.35
CA ILE A 51 17.01 -4.13 -6.35
C ILE A 51 16.00 -5.28 -6.20
N LYS A 52 14.71 -4.94 -6.19
CA LYS A 52 13.59 -5.86 -6.18
C LYS A 52 12.59 -5.50 -7.27
N ALA A 53 11.97 -6.53 -7.85
CA ALA A 53 10.86 -6.32 -8.78
C ALA A 53 9.62 -5.86 -8.01
N VAL A 54 8.90 -4.87 -8.55
CA VAL A 54 7.59 -4.47 -8.04
C VAL A 54 6.55 -5.29 -8.80
N ARG A 55 5.84 -6.16 -8.09
CA ARG A 55 4.81 -7.04 -8.66
C ARG A 55 3.52 -6.88 -7.88
N ALA A 56 2.45 -6.56 -8.61
CA ALA A 56 1.11 -6.56 -8.04
C ALA A 56 0.74 -7.99 -7.62
N ALA A 57 0.53 -8.22 -6.32
CA ALA A 57 -0.01 -9.49 -5.85
C ALA A 57 -1.53 -9.55 -6.12
N PRO A 58 -2.07 -10.68 -6.59
CA PRO A 58 -3.50 -10.81 -6.88
C PRO A 58 -4.39 -10.67 -5.63
N ASP A 59 -3.83 -10.96 -4.45
CA ASP A 59 -4.57 -10.87 -3.19
C ASP A 59 -4.60 -9.46 -2.59
N VAL A 60 -3.75 -8.55 -3.07
CA VAL A 60 -3.78 -7.14 -2.68
C VAL A 60 -4.84 -6.42 -3.52
N GLN A 61 -5.90 -5.96 -2.86
CA GLN A 61 -7.01 -5.34 -3.55
C GLN A 61 -7.80 -4.37 -2.67
N GLY A 62 -8.33 -3.33 -3.29
CA GLY A 62 -9.44 -2.53 -2.79
C GLY A 62 -10.73 -2.91 -3.49
N MET A 63 -11.85 -2.45 -2.94
CA MET A 63 -13.16 -2.56 -3.57
C MET A 63 -13.66 -1.17 -3.96
N VAL A 64 -14.26 -1.06 -5.14
CA VAL A 64 -14.88 0.19 -5.60
C VAL A 64 -16.14 -0.09 -6.41
N ALA A 65 -17.19 0.68 -6.15
CA ALA A 65 -18.35 0.85 -7.02
C ALA A 65 -18.41 2.30 -7.53
N VAL A 66 -18.95 2.49 -8.73
CA VAL A 66 -19.11 3.82 -9.33
C VAL A 66 -20.59 4.15 -9.43
N PHE A 67 -20.93 5.33 -8.94
CA PHE A 67 -22.25 5.91 -9.04
C PHE A 67 -22.18 7.16 -9.91
N GLN A 68 -23.22 7.40 -10.69
CA GLN A 68 -23.32 8.57 -11.55
C GLN A 68 -24.58 9.35 -11.22
N ASP A 69 -24.42 10.66 -11.04
CA ASP A 69 -25.54 11.58 -10.90
C ASP A 69 -26.29 11.64 -12.24
N PRO A 70 -27.61 11.35 -12.28
CA PRO A 70 -28.36 11.33 -13.53
C PRO A 70 -28.65 12.73 -14.11
N GLU A 71 -28.53 13.80 -13.31
CA GLU A 71 -28.77 15.18 -13.74
C GLU A 71 -27.48 15.84 -14.25
N THR A 72 -26.37 15.67 -13.54
CA THR A 72 -25.09 16.35 -13.86
C THR A 72 -24.11 15.48 -14.63
N GLY A 73 -24.26 14.15 -14.55
CA GLY A 73 -23.31 13.19 -15.09
C GLY A 73 -22.02 13.02 -14.26
N GLU A 74 -21.89 13.73 -13.13
CA GLU A 74 -20.74 13.61 -12.23
C GLU A 74 -20.65 12.20 -11.60
N ILE A 75 -19.43 11.75 -11.35
CA ILE A 75 -19.16 10.43 -10.75
C ILE A 75 -18.86 10.53 -9.26
N GLY A 76 -19.39 9.58 -8.51
CA GLY A 76 -19.07 9.30 -7.12
C GLY A 76 -18.57 7.87 -6.94
N LEU A 77 -17.70 7.65 -5.96
CA LEU A 77 -17.17 6.33 -5.64
C LEU A 77 -17.72 5.85 -4.29
N SER A 78 -17.99 4.55 -4.18
CA SER A 78 -18.12 3.90 -2.88
C SER A 78 -17.09 2.78 -2.73
N THR A 79 -16.40 2.74 -1.59
CA THR A 79 -15.39 1.73 -1.23
C THR A 79 -15.85 0.80 -0.11
N ASP A 80 -17.05 1.01 0.41
CA ASP A 80 -17.65 0.22 1.47
C ASP A 80 -18.94 -0.39 0.93
N VAL A 81 -19.00 -1.72 0.84
CA VAL A 81 -20.12 -2.44 0.22
C VAL A 81 -21.43 -2.28 1.00
N ARG A 82 -21.35 -1.81 2.25
CA ARG A 82 -22.52 -1.53 3.09
C ARG A 82 -23.15 -0.17 2.80
N PHE A 83 -22.37 0.76 2.25
CA PHE A 83 -22.82 2.13 1.96
C PHE A 83 -22.82 2.37 0.45
N GLY A 84 -24.00 2.64 -0.11
CA GLY A 84 -24.10 3.07 -1.51
C GLY A 84 -23.53 4.48 -1.72
N GLY A 85 -23.31 4.85 -2.97
CA GLY A 85 -23.07 6.23 -3.38
C GLY A 85 -24.38 6.95 -3.70
N ASN A 86 -24.29 8.27 -3.88
CA ASN A 86 -25.41 9.06 -4.42
C ASN A 86 -25.52 8.86 -5.93
N GLY A 87 -26.75 8.80 -6.44
CA GLY A 87 -27.03 8.62 -7.87
C GLY A 87 -27.25 7.16 -8.28
N THR A 88 -27.15 6.90 -9.58
CA THR A 88 -27.36 5.57 -10.16
C THR A 88 -26.06 4.78 -10.13
N LYS A 89 -26.08 3.55 -9.61
CA LYS A 89 -24.91 2.65 -9.67
C LYS A 89 -24.65 2.24 -11.12
N VAL A 90 -23.54 2.69 -11.70
CA VAL A 90 -23.15 2.42 -13.10
C VAL A 90 -22.06 1.37 -13.21
N LEU A 91 -21.30 1.13 -12.14
CA LEU A 91 -20.37 0.02 -12.00
C LEU A 91 -20.59 -0.62 -10.64
N ASP A 92 -20.89 -1.91 -10.62
CA ASP A 92 -20.99 -2.65 -9.37
C ASP A 92 -19.62 -2.78 -8.69
N TYR A 93 -19.62 -3.17 -7.42
CA TYR A 93 -18.40 -3.37 -6.66
C TYR A 93 -17.46 -4.33 -7.37
N MET A 94 -16.29 -3.83 -7.74
CA MET A 94 -15.22 -4.61 -8.33
C MET A 94 -13.95 -4.50 -7.49
N ALA A 95 -13.18 -5.58 -7.47
CA ALA A 95 -11.84 -5.58 -6.92
C ALA A 95 -10.88 -4.87 -7.89
N TYR A 96 -9.94 -4.12 -7.34
CA TYR A 96 -8.87 -3.50 -8.12
C TYR A 96 -7.59 -3.39 -7.29
N TYR A 97 -6.44 -3.33 -7.96
CA TYR A 97 -5.16 -3.07 -7.32
C TYR A 97 -5.00 -1.56 -7.07
N PRO A 98 -4.95 -1.08 -5.81
CA PRO A 98 -5.08 0.35 -5.52
C PRO A 98 -3.74 1.11 -5.50
N TYR A 99 -2.62 0.44 -5.80
CA TYR A 99 -1.28 1.03 -5.73
C TYR A 99 -0.72 1.30 -7.13
N ASN A 100 -0.03 2.43 -7.28
CA ASN A 100 0.66 2.79 -8.50
C ASN A 100 2.11 3.17 -8.15
N PHE A 101 3.06 2.50 -8.78
CA PHE A 101 4.49 2.73 -8.55
C PHE A 101 5.14 3.29 -9.82
N PRO A 102 6.10 4.22 -9.70
CA PRO A 102 6.69 4.90 -10.84
C PRO A 102 7.51 3.98 -11.75
N ASN A 103 8.00 2.85 -11.23
CA ASN A 103 8.80 1.88 -11.97
C ASN A 103 8.40 0.44 -11.60
N PRO A 104 8.63 -0.53 -12.49
CA PRO A 104 8.42 -1.96 -12.20
C PRO A 104 9.52 -2.56 -11.30
N PHE A 105 10.37 -1.71 -10.70
CA PHE A 105 11.42 -2.08 -9.76
C PHE A 105 11.60 -0.97 -8.73
N ALA A 106 12.13 -1.34 -7.57
CA ALA A 106 12.55 -0.44 -6.51
C ALA A 106 13.79 -1.02 -5.83
N ALA A 107 14.39 -0.27 -4.91
CA ALA A 107 15.54 -0.75 -4.16
C ALA A 107 15.42 -0.43 -2.68
N TYR A 108 15.77 -1.40 -1.83
CA TYR A 108 16.14 -1.10 -0.46
C TYR A 108 17.54 -0.50 -0.43
N LEU A 109 17.73 0.56 0.34
CA LEU A 109 19.00 1.25 0.47
C LEU A 109 19.82 0.63 1.61
N VAL A 110 20.61 -0.39 1.29
CA VAL A 110 21.40 -1.14 2.29
C VAL A 110 22.61 -0.30 2.70
N PRO A 111 22.74 0.08 3.99
CA PRO A 111 23.90 0.84 4.44
C PRO A 111 25.15 -0.06 4.49
N PRO A 112 26.35 0.49 4.23
CA PRO A 112 27.56 -0.30 4.11
C PRO A 112 28.03 -0.94 5.43
N ASP A 113 27.55 -0.42 6.57
CA ASP A 113 27.87 -0.89 7.92
C ASP A 113 26.80 -1.82 8.51
N ILE A 114 25.84 -2.30 7.70
CA ILE A 114 24.87 -3.29 8.16
C ILE A 114 25.55 -4.62 8.48
N THR A 115 25.12 -5.27 9.56
CA THR A 115 25.67 -6.55 10.01
C THR A 115 24.69 -7.70 9.76
N VAL A 116 25.20 -8.90 9.45
CA VAL A 116 24.35 -10.09 9.32
C VAL A 116 23.67 -10.39 10.66
N GLY A 117 22.37 -10.64 10.63
CA GLY A 117 21.53 -10.82 11.81
C GLY A 117 20.98 -9.52 12.39
N GLU A 118 21.30 -8.35 11.80
CA GLU A 118 20.76 -7.08 12.25
C GLU A 118 19.25 -7.00 11.97
N GLU A 119 18.48 -6.77 13.03
CA GLU A 119 17.06 -6.43 12.93
C GLU A 119 16.88 -4.96 12.53
N VAL A 120 16.15 -4.77 11.44
CA VAL A 120 15.89 -3.46 10.85
C VAL A 120 14.41 -3.22 10.65
N TRP A 121 14.06 -1.97 10.34
CA TRP A 121 12.72 -1.57 9.94
C TRP A 121 12.73 -1.11 8.48
N LEU A 122 11.99 -1.80 7.61
CA LEU A 122 11.76 -1.39 6.23
C LEU A 122 10.59 -0.40 6.23
N GLU A 123 10.86 0.90 6.03
CA GLU A 123 9.83 1.95 6.16
C GLU A 123 8.81 2.01 5.02
N ASP A 124 9.19 1.43 3.88
CA ASP A 124 8.38 1.37 2.66
C ASP A 124 8.66 0.03 1.97
N LEU A 125 7.81 -0.96 2.23
CA LEU A 125 7.99 -2.31 1.73
C LEU A 125 7.90 -2.31 0.19
N ILE A 126 8.63 -3.20 -0.50
CA ILE A 126 8.53 -3.35 -1.95
C ILE A 126 7.51 -4.44 -2.26
N GLU A 127 7.62 -5.56 -1.57
CA GLU A 127 6.78 -6.74 -1.67
C GLU A 127 5.32 -6.41 -1.35
N ASP A 128 4.40 -7.06 -2.07
CA ASP A 128 2.98 -7.01 -1.78
C ASP A 128 2.62 -8.15 -0.82
N LEU A 129 2.71 -7.87 0.49
CA LEU A 129 2.21 -8.76 1.53
C LEU A 129 0.85 -8.25 2.02
N VAL A 130 -0.16 -9.11 2.08
CA VAL A 130 -1.48 -8.73 2.60
C VAL A 130 -1.40 -8.64 4.11
N ALA A 131 -1.68 -7.46 4.65
CA ALA A 131 -1.60 -7.23 6.09
C ALA A 131 -2.93 -7.46 6.82
N VAL A 132 -4.05 -7.35 6.09
CA VAL A 132 -5.41 -7.49 6.60
C VAL A 132 -6.27 -8.24 5.59
N TRP A 133 -7.03 -9.22 6.06
CA TRP A 133 -8.08 -9.91 5.32
C TRP A 133 -9.46 -9.41 5.76
N GLY A 134 -10.00 -8.45 5.02
CA GLY A 134 -11.39 -8.01 5.19
C GLY A 134 -12.38 -8.93 4.50
N ASN A 135 -13.43 -9.35 5.20
CA ASN A 135 -14.53 -10.17 4.66
C ASN A 135 -15.31 -9.51 3.50
N GLN A 136 -15.17 -8.19 3.34
CA GLN A 136 -15.79 -7.40 2.26
C GLN A 136 -14.83 -7.10 1.09
N GLY A 137 -13.69 -7.79 1.00
CA GLY A 137 -12.75 -7.64 -0.12
C GLY A 137 -11.66 -6.59 0.09
N TYR A 138 -11.61 -5.92 1.25
CA TYR A 138 -10.50 -5.03 1.60
C TYR A 138 -9.26 -5.84 2.00
N ARG A 139 -8.20 -5.75 1.18
CA ARG A 139 -6.94 -6.47 1.39
C ARG A 139 -5.76 -5.54 1.07
N PRO A 140 -5.41 -4.61 1.97
CA PRO A 140 -4.32 -3.67 1.74
C PRO A 140 -2.95 -4.37 1.76
N ARG A 141 -2.00 -3.80 1.02
CA ARG A 141 -0.59 -4.19 1.18
C ARG A 141 -0.06 -3.71 2.52
N MET A 142 0.89 -4.44 3.07
CA MET A 142 1.71 -3.99 4.19
C MET A 142 2.61 -2.82 3.71
N GLU A 143 2.56 -1.70 4.43
CA GLU A 143 3.33 -0.51 4.07
C GLU A 143 4.78 -0.61 4.54
N ALA A 144 5.02 -1.20 5.71
CA ALA A 144 6.31 -1.26 6.36
C ALA A 144 6.40 -2.51 7.23
N ALA A 145 7.59 -3.05 7.45
CA ALA A 145 7.78 -4.27 8.23
C ALA A 145 9.15 -4.32 8.91
N ALA A 146 9.22 -5.09 10.01
CA ALA A 146 10.50 -5.51 10.55
C ALA A 146 11.12 -6.57 9.63
N ALA A 147 12.44 -6.59 9.53
CA ALA A 147 13.16 -7.60 8.78
C ALA A 147 14.55 -7.87 9.38
N VAL A 148 15.13 -9.02 9.03
CA VAL A 148 16.50 -9.39 9.41
C VAL A 148 17.38 -9.38 8.16
N TRP A 149 18.55 -8.74 8.24
CA TRP A 149 19.54 -8.83 7.16
C TRP A 149 20.31 -10.15 7.22
N ASN A 150 20.20 -11.00 6.20
CA ASN A 150 20.88 -12.30 6.17
C ASN A 150 22.25 -12.26 5.45
N GLY A 151 22.70 -11.09 4.99
CA GLY A 151 23.93 -10.91 4.21
C GLY A 151 23.70 -10.71 2.71
N SER A 152 22.54 -11.07 2.20
CA SER A 152 22.17 -10.88 0.79
C SER A 152 20.82 -10.21 0.62
N GLU A 153 19.84 -10.52 1.48
CA GLU A 153 18.47 -10.05 1.43
C GLU A 153 17.93 -9.68 2.82
N PHE A 154 16.78 -8.98 2.83
CA PHE A 154 15.98 -8.75 4.03
C PHE A 154 14.94 -9.86 4.15
N GLU A 155 15.03 -10.63 5.23
CA GLU A 155 14.02 -11.62 5.60
C GLU A 155 12.92 -10.91 6.39
N ILE A 156 11.76 -10.73 5.76
CA ILE A 156 10.63 -10.00 6.35
C ILE A 156 10.06 -10.80 7.52
N SER A 157 10.00 -10.18 8.70
CA SER A 157 9.46 -10.77 9.93
C SER A 157 7.93 -10.68 9.97
N PHE A 158 7.27 -11.17 8.91
CA PHE A 158 5.82 -11.20 8.76
C PHE A 158 5.41 -12.37 7.87
N ASP A 159 4.51 -13.21 8.37
CA ASP A 159 3.89 -14.30 7.63
C ASP A 159 2.40 -13.99 7.46
N PRO A 160 1.90 -13.70 6.23
CA PRO A 160 0.50 -13.37 6.01
C PRO A 160 -0.50 -14.45 6.45
N GLU A 161 -0.11 -15.71 6.53
CA GLU A 161 -1.01 -16.79 6.99
C GLU A 161 -1.14 -16.82 8.51
N ARG A 162 -0.08 -16.39 9.22
CA ARG A 162 -0.01 -16.42 10.68
C ARG A 162 -0.36 -15.07 11.33
N ASP A 163 0.11 -13.99 10.73
CA ASP A 163 0.21 -12.67 11.35
C ASP A 163 -0.81 -11.66 10.80
N ALA A 164 -1.46 -11.94 9.66
CA ALA A 164 -2.42 -11.01 9.09
C ALA A 164 -3.72 -10.95 9.90
N ASP A 165 -4.20 -9.73 10.12
CA ASP A 165 -5.46 -9.52 10.83
C ASP A 165 -6.64 -9.94 9.97
N HIS A 166 -7.66 -10.53 10.59
CA HIS A 166 -8.91 -10.88 9.92
C HIS A 166 -10.02 -9.95 10.40
N TRP A 167 -10.47 -9.08 9.51
CA TRP A 167 -11.48 -8.07 9.84
C TRP A 167 -12.85 -8.53 9.37
N ILE A 168 -13.78 -8.58 10.32
CA ILE A 168 -15.20 -8.82 10.08
C ILE A 168 -15.93 -7.50 10.32
N GLY A 169 -16.59 -6.99 9.28
CA GLY A 169 -17.41 -5.77 9.32
C GLY A 169 -18.60 -5.83 8.40
#